data_AF-A0A937WPZ9-F1
#
_entry.id   AF-A0A937WPZ9-F1
#
_cell.length_a   1.000
_cell.length_b   1.000
_cell.length_c   1.000
_cell.angle_alpha   90.00
_cell.angle_beta   90.00
_cell.angle_gamma   90.00
#
_symmetry.space_group_name_H-M   'P 1'
#
loop_
_entity.id
_entity.type
_entity.pdbx_description
1 polymer ?
#
loop_
_entity_poly.entity_id
_entity_poly.type
_entity_poly.pdbx_seq_one_letter_code
_entity_poly.pdbx_strand_id
1 'polypeptide(L)'
;MFVEEITLNILQILPQLNFGGVETGTINLAKRLVKMGHKAVMVSGGGKQRDTLAKFGIVHYTLPVHKKSPFSIVYSIKKLKEIIKEERIDIVHARSRVPAIIGGISSYLSEIPFITTCHGYYSKHIFSYAMTWGKFVIVISNSVGRHMLDDFGLPLERMRLIWRGVDLEQFHFREPQIQDKNIYTIGMIGRITPLKGHKFFIKSLLMVSKVMPNIKVLIVGDAPENKVKFKEELKGLVNRLELDKNVEFVGEFGNIHQIMSRLDLLVLATIAPEAFGRVIIEAFASGVPVVATNVGGVLDVIEDGKDGILVPPQEPREMAEAILRVLKNDKLRFSLVKEARKTAQIKFNLDTMVEETLRVYEETVTVKRILVIKISSIGDVILAIPSFRALREKFPNAKIYVLVGLKSRQIVQSCPYIDEVIVFDRNKEGSSFRLFRVAKELSSYKFDIVIDLQNNKISHLLSFLCWAPSRYGFDNGKFSFLLNHRVRFIGLGVINPVEHQSKVLGILGVDIKDYSLKLWPTESDFKYIDEQLSMEWVSREQPLVGINLSSSAKWQTKRWPLENFIHLTDSLAKDNIR
;
A
#
# COMPACT_ATOMS: atom_id res chain seq x y z
N MET A 1 7.69 -19.14 -19.20
CA MET A 1 8.78 -18.45 -18.49
C MET A 1 8.69 -18.88 -17.04
N PHE A 2 9.64 -19.69 -16.58
CA PHE A 2 9.77 -19.99 -15.16
C PHE A 2 10.25 -18.70 -14.48
N VAL A 3 9.36 -18.02 -13.78
CA VAL A 3 9.78 -16.97 -12.84
C VAL A 3 10.49 -17.73 -11.73
N GLU A 4 11.79 -17.47 -11.53
CA GLU A 4 12.49 -18.00 -10.35
C GLU A 4 11.67 -17.65 -9.11
N GLU A 5 11.30 -18.67 -8.31
CA GLU A 5 10.58 -18.44 -7.06
C GLU A 5 11.46 -17.59 -6.14
N ILE A 6 11.03 -16.35 -5.91
CA ILE A 6 11.76 -15.39 -5.07
C ILE A 6 11.50 -15.75 -3.61
N THR A 7 12.50 -16.31 -2.94
CA THR A 7 12.47 -16.46 -1.47
C THR A 7 12.64 -15.09 -0.82
N LEU A 8 11.78 -14.76 0.15
CA LEU A 8 11.75 -13.45 0.82
C LEU A 8 11.84 -13.60 2.34
N ASN A 9 12.54 -12.68 2.98
CA ASN A 9 12.56 -12.48 4.42
C ASN A 9 11.61 -11.33 4.79
N ILE A 10 10.43 -11.69 5.31
CA ILE A 10 9.30 -10.77 5.48
C ILE A 10 9.14 -10.43 6.96
N LEU A 11 9.23 -9.14 7.30
CA LEU A 11 8.95 -8.65 8.65
C LEU A 11 7.53 -8.11 8.75
N GLN A 12 6.74 -8.68 9.66
CA GLN A 12 5.39 -8.23 9.97
C GLN A 12 5.36 -7.55 11.35
N ILE A 13 4.91 -6.30 11.40
CA ILE A 13 4.82 -5.53 12.66
C ILE A 13 3.37 -5.15 12.98
N LEU A 14 2.95 -5.45 14.20
CA LEU A 14 1.59 -5.21 14.72
C LEU A 14 1.61 -4.88 16.22
N PRO A 15 0.57 -4.26 16.80
CA PRO A 15 0.65 -3.75 18.18
C PRO A 15 0.88 -4.85 19.22
N GLN A 16 0.07 -5.92 19.18
CA GLN A 16 0.09 -7.05 20.11
C GLN A 16 -0.42 -8.31 19.39
N LEU A 17 -0.20 -9.49 19.98
CA LEU A 17 -0.62 -10.81 19.52
C LEU A 17 -1.64 -11.44 20.50
N ASN A 18 -2.71 -10.70 20.79
CA ASN A 18 -3.84 -11.21 21.55
C ASN A 18 -4.86 -11.91 20.63
N PHE A 19 -5.95 -12.42 21.20
CA PHE A 19 -7.05 -12.95 20.40
C PHE A 19 -7.78 -11.81 19.69
N GLY A 20 -7.79 -11.86 18.36
CA GLY A 20 -8.39 -10.80 17.57
C GLY A 20 -8.36 -11.05 16.07
N GLY A 21 -9.14 -10.23 15.37
CA GLY A 21 -9.26 -10.25 13.91
C GLY A 21 -7.90 -10.16 13.22
N VAL A 22 -7.17 -9.09 13.52
CA VAL A 22 -5.92 -8.73 12.83
C VAL A 22 -4.80 -9.70 13.18
N GLU A 23 -4.71 -10.07 14.45
CA GLU A 23 -3.68 -10.91 15.03
C GLU A 23 -3.72 -12.32 14.44
N THR A 24 -4.88 -12.99 14.47
CA THR A 24 -5.04 -14.33 13.88
C THR A 24 -4.78 -14.31 12.38
N GLY A 25 -5.26 -13.27 11.66
CA GLY A 25 -5.00 -13.14 10.22
C GLY A 25 -3.50 -12.99 9.90
N THR A 26 -2.77 -12.22 10.72
CA THR A 26 -1.32 -12.03 10.58
C THR A 26 -0.56 -13.34 10.80
N ILE A 27 -0.98 -14.12 11.81
CA ILE A 27 -0.39 -15.43 12.11
C ILE A 27 -0.67 -16.42 10.98
N ASN A 28 -1.91 -16.48 10.48
CA ASN A 28 -2.27 -17.40 9.39
C ASN A 28 -1.49 -17.09 8.11
N LEU A 29 -1.34 -15.80 7.77
CA LEU A 29 -0.47 -15.39 6.67
C LEU A 29 0.99 -15.81 6.91
N ALA A 30 1.54 -15.55 8.10
CA ALA A 30 2.93 -15.93 8.43
C ALA A 30 3.17 -17.44 8.31
N LYS A 31 2.23 -18.27 8.80
CA LYS A 31 2.29 -19.73 8.68
C LYS A 31 2.34 -20.17 7.23
N ARG A 32 1.50 -19.59 6.39
CA ARG A 32 1.43 -19.98 4.97
C ARG A 32 2.66 -19.51 4.20
N LEU A 33 3.20 -18.33 4.50
CA LEU A 33 4.49 -17.85 3.98
C LEU A 33 5.64 -18.81 4.32
N VAL A 34 5.72 -19.29 5.57
CA VAL A 34 6.74 -20.29 5.96
C VAL A 34 6.56 -21.61 5.21
N LYS A 35 5.31 -22.08 5.05
CA LYS A 35 5.01 -23.29 4.27
C LYS A 35 5.42 -23.15 2.79
N MET A 36 5.37 -21.94 2.25
CA MET A 36 5.80 -21.62 0.88
C MET A 36 7.32 -21.34 0.77
N GLY A 37 8.09 -21.54 1.84
CA GLY A 37 9.55 -21.41 1.83
C GLY A 37 10.09 -20.01 2.15
N HIS A 38 9.23 -19.02 2.41
CA HIS A 38 9.65 -17.69 2.83
C HIS A 38 9.97 -17.65 4.33
N LYS A 39 10.86 -16.75 4.74
CA LYS A 39 11.12 -16.50 6.15
C LYS A 39 10.14 -15.47 6.69
N ALA A 40 9.43 -15.79 7.76
CA ALA A 40 8.53 -14.87 8.44
C ALA A 40 9.12 -14.42 9.79
N VAL A 41 9.27 -13.11 9.95
CA VAL A 41 9.66 -12.46 11.21
C VAL A 41 8.49 -11.62 11.71
N MET A 42 8.13 -11.74 12.97
CA MET A 42 7.06 -10.94 13.60
C MET A 42 7.59 -10.07 14.72
N VAL A 43 7.12 -8.83 14.77
CA VAL A 43 7.43 -7.87 15.84
C VAL A 43 6.14 -7.36 16.47
N SER A 44 5.99 -7.54 17.79
CA SER A 44 4.81 -7.05 18.52
C SER A 44 5.12 -6.74 19.98
N GLY A 45 4.15 -6.15 20.69
CA GLY A 45 4.18 -5.95 22.14
C GLY A 45 4.06 -7.21 23.00
N GLY A 46 4.21 -8.40 22.42
CA GLY A 46 3.86 -9.68 23.06
C GLY A 46 2.38 -10.03 22.89
N GLY A 47 1.87 -10.95 23.71
CA GLY A 47 0.47 -11.39 23.69
C GLY A 47 0.32 -12.90 23.85
N LYS A 48 -0.90 -13.36 24.13
CA LYS A 48 -1.20 -14.78 24.45
C LYS A 48 -0.84 -15.76 23.32
N GLN A 49 -0.78 -15.31 22.07
CA GLN A 49 -0.50 -16.17 20.91
C GLN A 49 0.99 -16.26 20.56
N ARG A 50 1.86 -15.52 21.27
CA ARG A 50 3.31 -15.46 20.99
C ARG A 50 4.00 -16.82 21.03
N ASP A 51 3.75 -17.60 22.08
CA ASP A 51 4.50 -18.83 22.33
C ASP A 51 4.13 -19.97 21.35
N THR A 52 3.08 -19.76 20.56
CA THR A 52 2.71 -20.69 19.47
C THR A 52 3.51 -20.46 18.19
N LEU A 53 4.12 -19.29 18.02
CA LEU A 53 4.76 -18.88 16.75
C LEU A 53 5.99 -19.73 16.41
N ALA A 54 6.83 -20.03 17.40
CA ALA A 54 8.04 -20.82 17.20
C ALA A 54 7.74 -22.22 16.64
N LYS A 55 6.59 -22.80 17.01
CA LYS A 55 6.14 -24.11 16.50
C LYS A 55 5.89 -24.14 14.99
N PHE A 56 5.69 -22.97 14.39
CA PHE A 56 5.45 -22.80 12.95
C PHE A 56 6.66 -22.24 12.22
N GLY A 57 7.85 -22.24 12.83
CA GLY A 57 9.06 -21.67 12.23
C GLY A 57 9.06 -20.15 12.10
N ILE A 58 8.18 -19.46 12.83
CA ILE A 58 8.08 -17.99 12.78
C ILE A 58 8.93 -17.37 13.90
N VAL A 59 9.89 -16.53 13.52
CA VAL A 59 10.73 -15.79 14.48
C VAL A 59 9.93 -14.63 15.06
N HIS A 60 9.97 -14.42 16.38
CA HIS A 60 9.27 -13.33 17.05
C HIS A 60 10.20 -12.47 17.91
N TYR A 61 10.05 -11.14 17.79
CA TYR A 61 10.68 -10.17 18.66
C TYR A 61 9.63 -9.36 19.42
N THR A 62 9.87 -9.16 20.72
CA THR A 62 9.01 -8.32 21.56
C THR A 62 9.57 -6.90 21.64
N LEU A 63 8.81 -5.93 21.12
CA LEU A 63 9.14 -4.49 21.21
C LEU A 63 7.89 -3.69 21.65
N PRO A 64 8.03 -2.52 22.30
CA PRO A 64 6.89 -1.72 22.78
C PRO A 64 6.14 -0.98 21.67
N VAL A 65 5.83 -1.66 20.56
CA VAL A 65 5.21 -1.12 19.33
C VAL A 65 3.71 -0.81 19.47
N HIS A 66 3.12 -1.09 20.63
CA HIS A 66 1.78 -0.65 21.02
C HIS A 66 1.79 0.66 21.82
N LYS A 67 2.95 1.05 22.40
CA LYS A 67 3.06 2.24 23.25
C LYS A 67 3.20 3.48 22.37
N LYS A 68 2.39 4.50 22.65
CA LYS A 68 2.41 5.80 21.96
C LYS A 68 3.48 6.77 22.49
N SER A 69 4.28 6.34 23.47
CA SER A 69 5.33 7.17 24.06
C SER A 69 6.46 7.43 23.04
N PRO A 70 6.89 8.69 22.84
CA PRO A 70 7.99 9.02 21.93
C PRO A 70 9.28 8.23 22.25
N PHE A 71 9.60 8.05 23.54
CA PHE A 71 10.77 7.27 23.95
C PHE A 71 10.67 5.81 23.48
N SER A 72 9.50 5.19 23.67
CA SER A 72 9.25 3.81 23.21
C SER A 72 9.31 3.69 21.69
N ILE A 73 8.82 4.69 20.96
CA ILE A 73 8.87 4.75 19.49
C ILE A 73 10.33 4.82 19.02
N VAL A 74 11.13 5.75 19.56
CA VAL A 74 12.55 5.91 19.17
C VAL A 74 13.37 4.66 19.52
N TYR A 75 13.16 4.08 20.71
CA TYR A 75 13.77 2.81 21.08
C TYR A 75 13.41 1.69 20.11
N SER A 76 12.12 1.55 19.77
CA SER A 76 11.64 0.52 18.85
C SER A 76 12.19 0.72 17.44
N ILE A 77 12.37 1.96 16.97
CA ILE A 77 13.00 2.23 15.66
C ILE A 77 14.45 1.74 15.62
N LYS A 78 15.24 2.04 16.68
CA LYS A 78 16.63 1.58 16.77
C LYS A 78 16.71 0.06 16.76
N LYS A 79 15.92 -0.61 17.61
CA LYS A 79 15.88 -2.07 17.68
C LYS A 79 15.33 -2.73 16.42
N LEU A 80 14.32 -2.13 15.79
CA LEU A 80 13.78 -2.69 14.55
C LEU A 80 14.80 -2.60 13.40
N LYS A 81 15.64 -1.57 13.35
CA LYS A 81 16.76 -1.48 12.40
C LYS A 81 17.80 -2.59 12.63
N GLU A 82 18.14 -2.88 13.89
CA GLU A 82 19.02 -4.01 14.24
C GLU A 82 18.43 -5.33 13.74
N ILE A 83 17.15 -5.60 14.04
CA ILE A 83 16.43 -6.79 13.59
C ILE A 83 16.38 -6.88 12.06
N ILE A 84 16.09 -5.77 11.37
CA ILE A 84 16.07 -5.72 9.90
C ILE A 84 17.39 -6.22 9.31
N LYS A 85 18.51 -5.80 9.91
CA LYS A 85 19.86 -6.17 9.46
C LYS A 85 20.19 -7.63 9.82
N GLU A 86 19.96 -8.03 11.06
CA GLU A 86 20.27 -9.39 11.57
C GLU A 86 19.48 -10.46 10.80
N GLU A 87 18.19 -10.21 10.61
CA GLU A 87 17.28 -11.15 9.97
C GLU A 87 17.32 -11.08 8.43
N ARG A 88 18.08 -10.12 7.86
CA ARG A 88 18.22 -9.84 6.42
C ARG A 88 16.86 -9.59 5.77
N ILE A 89 16.06 -8.71 6.37
CA ILE A 89 14.67 -8.45 5.94
C ILE A 89 14.64 -7.76 4.58
N ASP A 90 13.85 -8.32 3.66
CA ASP A 90 13.63 -7.79 2.31
C ASP A 90 12.45 -6.82 2.25
N ILE A 91 11.49 -6.94 3.17
CA ILE A 91 10.29 -6.09 3.21
C ILE A 91 9.69 -5.99 4.60
N VAL A 92 9.25 -4.78 4.97
CA VAL A 92 8.50 -4.52 6.21
C VAL A 92 7.02 -4.29 5.88
N HIS A 93 6.16 -5.07 6.53
CA HIS A 93 4.72 -4.95 6.44
C HIS A 93 4.13 -4.56 7.80
N ALA A 94 3.64 -3.33 7.91
CA ALA A 94 3.02 -2.82 9.13
C ALA A 94 1.49 -2.90 9.14
N ARG A 95 0.94 -3.18 10.32
CA ARG A 95 -0.49 -3.18 10.62
C ARG A 95 -0.75 -2.25 11.79
N SER A 96 -1.63 -1.27 11.61
CA SER A 96 -1.97 -0.22 12.59
C SER A 96 -0.97 0.94 12.70
N ARG A 97 -1.43 2.04 13.29
CA ARG A 97 -0.77 3.36 13.28
C ARG A 97 0.64 3.38 13.90
N VAL A 98 0.79 2.92 15.14
CA VAL A 98 2.10 2.96 15.84
C VAL A 98 3.11 2.01 15.17
N PRO A 99 2.74 0.76 14.83
CA PRO A 99 3.56 -0.10 13.97
C PRO A 99 3.94 0.53 12.63
N ALA A 100 3.02 1.26 11.97
CA ALA A 100 3.31 1.90 10.69
C ALA A 100 4.32 3.05 10.82
N ILE A 101 4.28 3.83 11.91
CA ILE A 101 5.28 4.87 12.19
C ILE A 101 6.65 4.24 12.41
N ILE A 102 6.73 3.25 13.31
CA ILE A 102 7.99 2.58 13.66
C ILE A 102 8.55 1.84 12.44
N GLY A 103 7.72 1.06 11.76
CA GLY A 103 8.07 0.30 10.57
C GLY A 103 8.50 1.21 9.43
N GLY A 104 7.72 2.24 9.10
CA GLY A 104 8.02 3.15 8.00
C GLY A 104 9.33 3.93 8.18
N ILE A 105 9.61 4.42 9.41
CA ILE A 105 10.87 5.11 9.69
C ILE A 105 12.04 4.11 9.68
N SER A 106 11.89 2.93 10.29
CA SER A 106 12.97 1.92 10.32
C SER A 106 13.30 1.40 8.92
N SER A 107 12.27 1.21 8.09
CA SER A 107 12.37 0.81 6.69
C SER A 107 13.12 1.87 5.86
N TYR A 108 12.73 3.15 6.01
CA TYR A 108 13.40 4.28 5.35
C TYR A 108 14.87 4.39 5.75
N LEU A 109 15.19 4.25 7.04
CA LEU A 109 16.56 4.33 7.57
C LEU A 109 17.43 3.10 7.27
N SER A 110 16.82 2.01 6.82
CA SER A 110 17.50 0.76 6.46
C SER A 110 17.47 0.50 4.94
N GLU A 111 16.89 1.43 4.17
CA GLU A 111 16.81 1.34 2.70
C GLU A 111 16.07 0.10 2.19
N ILE A 112 15.08 -0.36 2.96
CA ILE A 112 14.24 -1.50 2.59
C ILE A 112 12.81 -1.07 2.24
N PRO A 113 12.12 -1.81 1.36
CA PRO A 113 10.73 -1.54 1.03
C PRO A 113 9.73 -1.67 2.20
N PHE A 114 8.68 -0.86 2.14
CA PHE A 114 7.64 -0.75 3.18
C PHE A 114 6.23 -0.84 2.58
N ILE A 115 5.36 -1.64 3.19
CA ILE A 115 3.93 -1.64 2.90
C ILE A 115 3.09 -1.63 4.19
N THR A 116 1.81 -1.32 4.03
CA THR A 116 0.83 -1.33 5.13
C THR A 116 -0.44 -2.08 4.74
N THR A 117 -1.14 -2.65 5.74
CA THR A 117 -2.54 -3.08 5.58
C THR A 117 -3.45 -2.24 6.48
N CYS A 118 -4.50 -1.69 5.89
CA CYS A 118 -5.58 -0.99 6.58
C CYS A 118 -6.72 -1.96 6.94
N HIS A 119 -6.92 -2.20 8.25
CA HIS A 119 -7.90 -3.17 8.74
C HIS A 119 -9.23 -2.55 9.21
N GLY A 120 -9.39 -1.22 9.11
CA GLY A 120 -10.62 -0.55 9.51
C GLY A 120 -10.55 0.96 9.33
N TYR A 121 -11.56 1.64 9.88
CA TYR A 121 -11.70 3.09 9.79
C TYR A 121 -10.74 3.80 10.75
N TYR A 122 -9.86 4.64 10.20
CA TYR A 122 -8.92 5.46 10.96
C TYR A 122 -9.48 6.87 11.10
N SER A 123 -9.36 7.46 12.29
CA SER A 123 -9.65 8.89 12.43
C SER A 123 -8.64 9.73 11.64
N LYS A 124 -9.08 10.88 11.11
CA LYS A 124 -8.27 11.92 10.44
C LYS A 124 -7.30 12.62 11.41
N HIS A 125 -6.44 11.83 12.04
CA HIS A 125 -5.39 12.28 12.92
C HIS A 125 -4.06 12.26 12.15
N ILE A 126 -3.16 13.20 12.40
CA ILE A 126 -1.88 13.30 11.67
C ILE A 126 -1.07 11.99 11.68
N PHE A 127 -0.99 11.31 12.84
CA PHE A 127 -0.36 9.99 12.96
C PHE A 127 -1.03 8.87 12.16
N SER A 128 -2.29 9.00 11.76
CA SER A 128 -2.97 8.01 10.92
C SER A 128 -2.43 8.03 9.48
N TYR A 129 -1.85 9.13 9.00
CA TYR A 129 -1.21 9.21 7.68
C TYR A 129 -0.01 8.26 7.55
N ALA A 130 0.55 7.76 8.65
CA ALA A 130 1.57 6.71 8.59
C ALA A 130 1.08 5.45 7.88
N MET A 131 -0.23 5.18 7.90
CA MET A 131 -0.84 4.10 7.13
C MET A 131 -0.70 4.28 5.60
N THR A 132 -0.37 5.48 5.13
CA THR A 132 -0.16 5.81 3.70
C THR A 132 1.31 5.94 3.32
N TRP A 133 2.24 5.65 4.23
CA TRP A 133 3.68 5.80 3.94
C TRP A 133 4.26 4.66 3.10
N GLY A 134 3.60 3.50 3.08
CA GLY A 134 3.99 2.36 2.26
C GLY A 134 3.95 2.65 0.76
N LYS A 135 4.81 1.96 0.00
CA LYS A 135 4.81 2.00 -1.47
C LYS A 135 3.44 1.56 -2.00
N PHE A 136 2.96 0.43 -1.48
CA PHE A 136 1.57 -0.02 -1.60
C PHE A 136 0.87 -0.05 -0.25
N VAL A 137 -0.45 0.12 -0.29
CA VAL A 137 -1.34 0.03 0.85
C VAL A 137 -2.42 -1.00 0.52
N ILE A 138 -2.44 -2.08 1.29
CA ILE A 138 -3.46 -3.11 1.18
C ILE A 138 -4.71 -2.63 1.94
N VAL A 139 -5.86 -2.69 1.29
CA VAL A 139 -7.17 -2.43 1.90
C VAL A 139 -7.99 -3.71 1.88
N ILE A 140 -8.68 -4.00 2.98
CA ILE A 140 -9.37 -5.29 3.15
C ILE A 140 -10.80 -5.31 2.61
N SER A 141 -11.30 -4.18 2.15
CA SER A 141 -12.65 -4.02 1.62
C SER A 141 -12.79 -2.76 0.78
N ASN A 142 -13.84 -2.68 -0.05
CA ASN A 142 -14.12 -1.47 -0.82
C ASN A 142 -14.44 -0.31 0.12
N SER A 143 -15.15 -0.58 1.21
CA SER A 143 -15.51 0.46 2.18
C SER A 143 -14.28 1.06 2.89
N VAL A 144 -13.27 0.24 3.23
CA VAL A 144 -11.98 0.72 3.73
C VAL A 144 -11.18 1.41 2.62
N GLY A 145 -11.23 0.90 1.39
CA GLY A 145 -10.61 1.52 0.21
C GLY A 145 -11.10 2.96 -0.02
N ARG A 146 -12.42 3.15 -0.08
CA ARG A 146 -13.05 4.48 -0.20
C ARG A 146 -12.65 5.40 0.95
N HIS A 147 -12.68 4.91 2.19
CA HIS A 147 -12.21 5.68 3.33
C HIS A 147 -10.76 6.13 3.18
N MET A 148 -9.85 5.26 2.73
CA MET A 148 -8.44 5.66 2.51
C MET A 148 -8.26 6.62 1.34
N LEU A 149 -9.08 6.51 0.30
CA LEU A 149 -9.09 7.43 -0.85
C LEU A 149 -9.60 8.82 -0.42
N ASP A 150 -10.81 8.88 0.13
CA ASP A 150 -11.54 10.13 0.41
C ASP A 150 -10.94 10.88 1.60
N ASP A 151 -10.51 10.16 2.64
CA ASP A 151 -10.09 10.79 3.90
C ASP A 151 -8.58 11.02 4.00
N PHE A 152 -7.78 10.24 3.26
CA PHE A 152 -6.31 10.30 3.31
C PHE A 152 -5.66 10.59 1.96
N GLY A 153 -6.43 10.69 0.86
CA GLY A 153 -5.91 10.99 -0.47
C GLY A 153 -4.98 9.90 -1.02
N LEU A 154 -5.20 8.63 -0.65
CA LEU A 154 -4.38 7.51 -1.12
C LEU A 154 -4.63 7.27 -2.63
N PRO A 155 -3.62 7.39 -3.51
CA PRO A 155 -3.80 7.15 -4.94
C PRO A 155 -4.20 5.70 -5.26
N LEU A 156 -5.12 5.52 -6.21
CA LEU A 156 -5.62 4.20 -6.61
C LEU A 156 -4.51 3.25 -7.09
N GLU A 157 -3.53 3.77 -7.83
CA GLU A 157 -2.36 3.02 -8.30
C GLU A 157 -1.51 2.40 -7.17
N ARG A 158 -1.61 2.96 -5.95
CA ARG A 158 -0.92 2.47 -4.74
C ARG A 158 -1.81 1.62 -3.84
N MET A 159 -3.10 1.56 -4.13
CA MET A 159 -4.06 0.77 -3.38
C MET A 159 -4.08 -0.66 -3.93
N ARG A 160 -4.16 -1.66 -3.03
CA ARG A 160 -4.33 -3.07 -3.37
C ARG A 160 -5.51 -3.61 -2.57
N LEU A 161 -6.62 -3.91 -3.22
CA LEU A 161 -7.76 -4.53 -2.55
C LEU A 161 -7.49 -6.03 -2.42
N ILE A 162 -7.28 -6.50 -1.19
CA ILE A 162 -7.08 -7.92 -0.89
C ILE A 162 -8.05 -8.28 0.22
N TRP A 163 -9.03 -9.11 -0.13
CA TRP A 163 -10.04 -9.55 0.82
C TRP A 163 -9.43 -10.38 1.93
N ARG A 164 -10.06 -10.39 3.10
CA ARG A 164 -9.61 -11.30 4.16
C ARG A 164 -9.96 -12.74 3.78
N GLY A 165 -9.02 -13.63 4.04
CA GLY A 165 -9.21 -15.07 3.90
C GLY A 165 -9.66 -15.76 5.19
N VAL A 166 -10.39 -16.86 5.03
CA VAL A 166 -10.71 -17.86 6.05
C VAL A 166 -9.99 -19.17 5.71
N ASP A 167 -9.45 -19.81 6.73
CA ASP A 167 -8.83 -21.13 6.60
C ASP A 167 -9.92 -22.20 6.55
N LEU A 168 -10.23 -22.70 5.35
CA LEU A 168 -11.30 -23.67 5.15
C LEU A 168 -11.03 -25.02 5.83
N GLU A 169 -9.76 -25.33 6.14
CA GLU A 169 -9.38 -26.56 6.86
C GLU A 169 -9.71 -26.44 8.36
N GLN A 170 -9.69 -25.23 8.91
CA GLN A 170 -10.01 -24.97 10.31
C GLN A 170 -11.51 -25.07 10.62
N PHE A 171 -12.37 -24.83 9.64
CA PHE A 171 -13.82 -24.83 9.81
C PHE A 171 -14.42 -26.08 9.17
N HIS A 172 -14.87 -27.02 10.00
CA HIS A 172 -15.63 -28.17 9.52
C HIS A 172 -16.93 -27.69 8.87
N PHE A 173 -17.07 -27.99 7.58
CA PHE A 173 -18.26 -27.67 6.81
C PHE A 173 -19.38 -28.64 7.15
N ARG A 174 -20.49 -28.12 7.68
CA ARG A 174 -21.69 -28.91 7.94
C ARG A 174 -22.61 -28.81 6.73
N GLU A 175 -22.82 -29.93 6.05
CA GLU A 175 -23.83 -30.02 5.00
C GLU A 175 -25.21 -29.69 5.58
N PRO A 176 -26.01 -28.85 4.90
CA PRO A 176 -27.34 -28.54 5.36
C PRO A 176 -28.21 -29.80 5.25
N GLN A 177 -28.89 -30.13 6.33
CA GLN A 177 -29.76 -31.31 6.42
C GLN A 177 -31.22 -30.88 6.62
N ILE A 178 -32.15 -31.65 6.06
CA ILE A 178 -33.58 -31.50 6.38
C ILE A 178 -33.70 -31.97 7.81
N GLN A 179 -33.94 -31.04 8.74
CA GLN A 179 -34.01 -31.35 10.15
C GLN A 179 -35.33 -30.84 10.69
N ASP A 180 -36.17 -31.78 11.14
CA ASP A 180 -37.22 -31.51 12.10
C ASP A 180 -36.54 -31.35 13.48
N LYS A 181 -35.88 -30.20 13.65
CA LYS A 181 -35.05 -29.92 14.82
C LYS A 181 -35.95 -29.40 15.93
N ASN A 182 -35.91 -30.07 17.08
CA ASN A 182 -36.63 -29.61 18.27
C ASN A 182 -36.16 -28.23 18.73
N ILE A 183 -34.87 -27.88 18.55
CA ILE A 183 -34.29 -26.60 18.96
C ILE A 183 -33.37 -26.05 17.88
N TYR A 184 -33.62 -24.81 17.46
CA TYR A 184 -32.74 -24.06 16.55
C TYR A 184 -31.75 -23.18 17.32
N THR A 185 -30.47 -23.23 16.95
CA THR A 185 -29.44 -22.41 17.61
C THR A 185 -29.03 -21.20 16.76
N ILE A 186 -29.24 -20.00 17.27
CA ILE A 186 -28.89 -18.73 16.61
C ILE A 186 -27.67 -18.13 17.32
N GLY A 187 -26.64 -17.74 16.57
CA GLY A 187 -25.44 -17.12 17.14
C GLY A 187 -25.32 -15.66 16.77
N MET A 188 -24.89 -14.83 17.73
CA MET A 188 -24.36 -13.50 17.48
C MET A 188 -22.96 -13.42 18.08
N ILE A 189 -21.95 -13.28 17.23
CA ILE A 189 -20.54 -13.37 17.64
C ILE A 189 -19.86 -12.01 17.43
N GLY A 190 -19.33 -11.44 18.51
CA GLY A 190 -18.57 -10.19 18.48
C GLY A 190 -18.52 -9.49 19.84
N ARG A 191 -17.69 -8.44 19.94
CA ARG A 191 -17.59 -7.63 21.17
C ARG A 191 -18.92 -6.99 21.52
N ILE A 192 -19.31 -7.04 22.80
CA ILE A 192 -20.55 -6.44 23.29
C ILE A 192 -20.38 -4.92 23.38
N THR A 193 -20.82 -4.24 22.33
CA THR A 193 -20.78 -2.79 22.21
C THR A 193 -22.06 -2.28 21.53
N PRO A 194 -22.46 -1.00 21.74
CA PRO A 194 -23.64 -0.44 21.11
C PRO A 194 -23.60 -0.54 19.58
N LEU A 195 -22.42 -0.32 18.99
CA LEU A 195 -22.21 -0.35 17.53
C LEU A 195 -22.45 -1.74 16.91
N LYS A 196 -22.40 -2.79 17.72
CA LYS A 196 -22.68 -4.17 17.26
C LYS A 196 -24.16 -4.52 17.26
N GLY A 197 -25.04 -3.64 17.75
CA GLY A 197 -26.48 -3.75 17.59
C GLY A 197 -27.17 -4.87 18.37
N HIS A 198 -26.54 -5.41 19.41
CA HIS A 198 -27.10 -6.44 20.31
C HIS A 198 -28.52 -6.09 20.79
N LYS A 199 -28.78 -4.81 21.07
CA LYS A 199 -30.11 -4.31 21.47
C LYS A 199 -31.19 -4.61 20.43
N PHE A 200 -30.88 -4.41 19.15
CA PHE A 200 -31.83 -4.62 18.05
C PHE A 200 -32.03 -6.11 17.75
N PHE A 201 -30.95 -6.89 17.84
CA PHE A 201 -31.02 -8.35 17.79
C PHE A 201 -31.90 -8.91 18.92
N ILE A 202 -31.67 -8.52 20.18
CA ILE A 202 -32.50 -9.02 21.30
C ILE A 202 -33.98 -8.64 21.12
N LYS A 203 -34.27 -7.44 20.61
CA LYS A 203 -35.65 -7.03 20.29
C LYS A 203 -36.28 -7.87 19.17
N SER A 204 -35.50 -8.31 18.17
CA SER A 204 -36.02 -9.15 17.10
C SER A 204 -36.41 -10.54 17.63
N LEU A 205 -35.65 -11.06 18.60
CA LEU A 205 -35.92 -12.35 19.21
C LEU A 205 -37.28 -12.47 19.88
N LEU A 206 -37.87 -11.38 20.40
CA LEU A 206 -39.23 -11.40 20.93
C LEU A 206 -40.26 -11.80 19.86
N MET A 207 -40.06 -11.36 18.61
CA MET A 207 -40.95 -11.70 17.50
C MET A 207 -40.66 -13.11 16.99
N VAL A 208 -39.39 -13.51 16.98
CA VAL A 208 -38.99 -14.87 16.61
C VAL A 208 -39.54 -15.89 17.61
N SER A 209 -39.42 -15.64 18.92
CA SER A 209 -39.84 -16.59 19.97
C SER A 209 -41.35 -16.83 20.00
N LYS A 210 -42.17 -15.82 19.65
CA LYS A 210 -43.63 -15.97 19.50
C LYS A 210 -44.02 -16.96 18.40
N VAL A 211 -43.19 -17.09 17.38
CA VAL A 211 -43.45 -17.93 16.20
C VAL A 211 -42.70 -19.26 16.27
N MET A 212 -41.52 -19.26 16.88
CA MET A 212 -40.64 -20.41 17.09
C MET A 212 -40.15 -20.38 18.55
N PRO A 213 -40.92 -20.95 19.50
CA PRO A 213 -40.57 -20.87 20.93
C PRO A 213 -39.31 -21.67 21.29
N ASN A 214 -39.01 -22.74 20.53
CA ASN A 214 -37.86 -23.60 20.76
C ASN A 214 -36.61 -23.10 20.02
N ILE A 215 -36.13 -21.93 20.42
CA ILE A 215 -34.85 -21.37 19.96
C ILE A 215 -33.86 -21.29 21.12
N LYS A 216 -32.58 -21.51 20.81
CA LYS A 216 -31.45 -21.20 21.68
C LYS A 216 -30.61 -20.13 21.02
N VAL A 217 -30.23 -19.09 21.77
CA VAL A 217 -29.45 -17.96 21.26
C VAL A 217 -28.15 -17.87 22.02
N LEU A 218 -27.03 -17.85 21.29
CA LEU A 218 -25.70 -17.70 21.85
C LEU A 218 -25.15 -16.31 21.51
N ILE A 219 -24.98 -15.46 22.52
CA ILE A 219 -24.24 -14.19 22.40
C ILE A 219 -22.81 -14.46 22.84
N VAL A 220 -21.89 -14.51 21.87
CA VAL A 220 -20.48 -14.88 22.06
C VAL A 220 -19.58 -13.66 21.91
N GLY A 221 -18.75 -13.42 22.92
CA GLY A 221 -17.94 -12.23 23.09
C GLY A 221 -18.29 -11.50 24.40
N ASP A 222 -17.45 -10.54 24.79
CA ASP A 222 -17.66 -9.77 26.01
C ASP A 222 -17.61 -8.25 25.77
N ALA A 223 -18.09 -7.50 26.75
CA ALA A 223 -17.99 -6.06 26.80
C ALA A 223 -16.58 -5.66 27.24
N PRO A 224 -15.94 -4.70 26.56
CA PRO A 224 -14.73 -4.09 27.11
C PRO A 224 -15.05 -3.45 28.47
N GLU A 225 -14.03 -3.25 29.32
CA GLU A 225 -14.17 -2.74 30.69
C GLU A 225 -15.05 -1.47 30.78
N ASN A 226 -14.89 -0.55 29.81
CA ASN A 226 -15.66 0.68 29.74
C ASN A 226 -17.11 0.53 29.23
N LYS A 227 -17.57 -0.69 28.98
CA LYS A 227 -18.91 -1.02 28.45
C LYS A 227 -19.62 -2.12 29.23
N VAL A 228 -19.13 -2.50 30.41
CA VAL A 228 -19.78 -3.51 31.28
C VAL A 228 -21.24 -3.15 31.59
N LYS A 229 -21.54 -1.88 31.87
CA LYS A 229 -22.93 -1.40 32.10
C LYS A 229 -23.87 -1.72 30.93
N PHE A 230 -23.38 -1.61 29.70
CA PHE A 230 -24.19 -1.94 28.51
C PHE A 230 -24.52 -3.43 28.44
N LYS A 231 -23.60 -4.33 28.85
CA LYS A 231 -23.90 -5.77 28.94
C LYS A 231 -25.01 -6.05 29.96
N GLU A 232 -24.96 -5.40 31.12
CA GLU A 232 -25.99 -5.54 32.14
C GLU A 232 -27.36 -4.98 31.68
N GLU A 233 -27.37 -3.86 30.94
CA GLU A 233 -28.58 -3.35 30.30
C GLU A 233 -29.19 -4.35 29.31
N LEU A 234 -28.37 -5.07 28.54
CA LEU A 234 -28.81 -6.10 27.61
C LEU A 234 -29.38 -7.32 28.34
N LYS A 235 -28.75 -7.77 29.43
CA LYS A 235 -29.31 -8.84 30.28
C LYS A 235 -30.65 -8.43 30.89
N GLY A 236 -30.75 -7.19 31.39
CA GLY A 236 -32.02 -6.65 31.87
C GLY A 236 -33.07 -6.57 30.77
N LEU A 237 -32.69 -6.29 29.53
CA LEU A 237 -33.60 -6.34 28.38
C LEU A 237 -34.07 -7.76 28.07
N VAL A 238 -33.18 -8.76 28.10
CA VAL A 238 -33.55 -10.17 27.92
C VAL A 238 -34.57 -10.61 28.97
N ASN A 239 -34.36 -10.26 30.24
CA ASN A 239 -35.29 -10.58 31.33
C ASN A 239 -36.65 -9.89 31.14
N ARG A 240 -36.68 -8.58 30.85
CA ARG A 240 -37.94 -7.85 30.58
C ARG A 240 -38.73 -8.38 29.39
N LEU A 241 -38.06 -9.05 28.45
CA LEU A 241 -38.70 -9.67 27.29
C LEU A 241 -39.01 -11.16 27.51
N GLU A 242 -38.76 -11.69 28.72
CA GLU A 242 -38.97 -13.10 29.10
C GLU A 242 -38.23 -14.08 28.18
N LEU A 243 -37.01 -13.70 27.76
CA LEU A 243 -36.14 -14.48 26.87
C LEU A 243 -34.98 -15.16 27.62
N ASP A 244 -34.99 -15.17 28.96
CA ASP A 244 -33.91 -15.70 29.80
C ASP A 244 -33.63 -17.18 29.55
N LYS A 245 -34.65 -17.97 29.24
CA LYS A 245 -34.50 -19.39 28.88
C LYS A 245 -33.93 -19.61 27.48
N ASN A 246 -34.06 -18.61 26.61
CA ASN A 246 -33.64 -18.69 25.22
C ASN A 246 -32.23 -18.12 24.99
N VAL A 247 -31.81 -17.08 25.74
CA VAL A 247 -30.59 -16.32 25.46
C VAL A 247 -29.47 -16.60 26.47
N GLU A 248 -28.34 -17.09 25.96
CA GLU A 248 -27.13 -17.38 26.74
C GLU A 248 -26.01 -16.40 26.37
N PHE A 249 -25.47 -15.68 27.36
CA PHE A 249 -24.27 -14.86 27.22
C PHE A 249 -23.03 -15.71 27.53
N VAL A 250 -22.37 -16.20 26.49
CA VAL A 250 -21.26 -17.17 26.60
C VAL A 250 -19.96 -16.50 27.09
N GLY A 251 -19.79 -15.20 26.84
CA GLY A 251 -18.56 -14.47 27.14
C GLY A 251 -17.47 -14.67 26.08
N GLU A 252 -16.22 -14.32 26.41
CA GLU A 252 -15.08 -14.50 25.50
C GLU A 252 -14.81 -15.99 25.25
N PHE A 253 -14.84 -16.40 23.98
CA PHE A 253 -14.60 -17.79 23.58
C PHE A 253 -13.47 -17.86 22.56
N GLY A 254 -12.38 -18.54 22.92
CA GLY A 254 -11.18 -18.59 22.08
C GLY A 254 -11.32 -19.43 20.82
N ASN A 255 -12.32 -20.30 20.76
CA ASN A 255 -12.49 -21.28 19.68
C ASN A 255 -13.82 -21.04 18.91
N ILE A 256 -13.82 -20.08 18.00
CA ILE A 256 -15.02 -19.72 17.23
C ILE A 256 -15.49 -20.85 16.31
N HIS A 257 -14.60 -21.71 15.80
CA HIS A 257 -14.99 -22.81 14.93
C HIS A 257 -15.89 -23.85 15.64
N GLN A 258 -15.67 -24.09 16.94
CA GLN A 258 -16.54 -24.96 17.75
C GLN A 258 -17.93 -24.37 18.03
N ILE A 259 -18.01 -23.04 18.16
CA ILE A 259 -19.31 -22.36 18.27
C ILE A 259 -20.03 -22.44 16.94
N MET A 260 -19.33 -22.11 15.85
CA MET A 260 -19.92 -22.03 14.52
C MET A 260 -20.53 -23.38 14.09
N SER A 261 -19.86 -24.50 14.38
CA SER A 261 -20.38 -25.84 14.04
C SER A 261 -21.70 -26.21 14.74
N ARG A 262 -22.08 -25.50 15.81
CA ARG A 262 -23.31 -25.71 16.57
C ARG A 262 -24.45 -24.77 16.15
N LEU A 263 -24.16 -23.75 15.35
CA LEU A 263 -25.16 -22.78 14.92
C LEU A 263 -25.99 -23.34 13.76
N ASP A 264 -27.27 -22.96 13.74
CA ASP A 264 -28.17 -23.14 12.61
C ASP A 264 -28.38 -21.82 11.85
N LEU A 265 -28.06 -20.68 12.49
CA LEU A 265 -28.06 -19.36 11.87
C LEU A 265 -27.06 -18.44 12.58
N LEU A 266 -26.26 -17.70 11.82
CA LEU A 266 -25.49 -16.57 12.34
C LEU A 266 -26.24 -15.26 12.06
N VAL A 267 -26.31 -14.39 13.06
CA VAL A 267 -26.84 -13.02 12.92
C VAL A 267 -25.76 -11.99 13.20
N LEU A 268 -25.54 -11.08 12.23
CA LEU A 268 -24.68 -9.91 12.38
C LEU A 268 -25.51 -8.62 12.39
N ALA A 269 -25.82 -8.11 13.57
CA ALA A 269 -26.68 -6.95 13.77
C ALA A 269 -25.95 -5.58 13.83
N THR A 270 -24.73 -5.48 13.29
CA THR A 270 -23.90 -4.26 13.38
C THR A 270 -24.63 -3.01 12.84
N ILE A 271 -24.62 -1.91 13.58
CA ILE A 271 -25.31 -0.66 13.17
C ILE A 271 -24.39 0.37 12.54
N ALA A 272 -23.09 0.25 12.75
CA ALA A 272 -22.08 1.14 12.21
C ALA A 272 -21.27 0.45 11.09
N PRO A 273 -20.63 1.21 10.19
CA PRO A 273 -19.81 0.62 9.13
C PRO A 273 -18.79 -0.38 9.69
N GLU A 274 -18.92 -1.64 9.28
CA GLU A 274 -17.98 -2.72 9.62
C GLU A 274 -16.89 -2.79 8.55
N ALA A 275 -15.64 -3.01 8.94
CA ALA A 275 -14.55 -2.99 7.98
C ALA A 275 -14.60 -4.13 6.95
N PHE A 276 -15.17 -5.29 7.31
CA PHE A 276 -15.25 -6.47 6.42
C PHE A 276 -16.33 -7.48 6.87
N GLY A 277 -16.30 -7.91 8.14
CA GLY A 277 -17.26 -8.91 8.65
C GLY A 277 -16.67 -10.32 8.66
N ARG A 278 -15.53 -10.51 9.32
CA ARG A 278 -14.80 -11.80 9.38
C ARG A 278 -15.68 -12.98 9.81
N VAL A 279 -16.59 -12.76 10.77
CA VAL A 279 -17.50 -13.81 11.27
C VAL A 279 -18.43 -14.36 10.16
N ILE A 280 -18.74 -13.56 9.14
CA ILE A 280 -19.58 -13.99 8.01
C ILE A 280 -18.83 -15.05 7.19
N ILE A 281 -17.58 -14.79 6.81
CA ILE A 281 -16.79 -15.76 6.03
C ILE A 281 -16.45 -17.01 6.85
N GLU A 282 -16.37 -16.90 8.18
CA GLU A 282 -16.25 -18.04 9.09
C GLU A 282 -17.54 -18.88 9.10
N ALA A 283 -18.72 -18.26 9.09
CA ALA A 283 -19.99 -18.95 8.93
C ALA A 283 -20.13 -19.62 7.56
N PHE A 284 -19.74 -18.92 6.49
CA PHE A 284 -19.71 -19.49 5.14
C PHE A 284 -18.80 -20.73 5.07
N ALA A 285 -17.63 -20.68 5.72
CA ALA A 285 -16.73 -21.82 5.80
C ALA A 285 -17.33 -22.98 6.62
N SER A 286 -18.14 -22.72 7.63
CA SER A 286 -18.79 -23.74 8.46
C SER A 286 -20.10 -24.30 7.89
N GLY A 287 -20.65 -23.72 6.83
CA GLY A 287 -21.97 -24.10 6.32
C GLY A 287 -23.13 -23.55 7.16
N VAL A 288 -22.92 -22.40 7.81
CA VAL A 288 -23.94 -21.71 8.61
C VAL A 288 -24.52 -20.57 7.77
N PRO A 289 -25.85 -20.52 7.53
CA PRO A 289 -26.46 -19.40 6.83
C PRO A 289 -26.34 -18.11 7.66
N VAL A 290 -26.37 -16.96 6.98
CA VAL A 290 -26.14 -15.66 7.62
C VAL A 290 -27.29 -14.69 7.34
N VAL A 291 -27.78 -14.04 8.39
CA VAL A 291 -28.57 -12.80 8.32
C VAL A 291 -27.70 -11.66 8.83
N ALA A 292 -27.48 -10.63 8.04
CA ALA A 292 -26.64 -9.51 8.42
C ALA A 292 -27.26 -8.17 8.08
N THR A 293 -26.79 -7.13 8.75
CA THR A 293 -27.15 -5.75 8.48
C THR A 293 -26.36 -5.22 7.29
N ASN A 294 -26.98 -4.42 6.42
CA ASN A 294 -26.40 -3.93 5.16
C ASN A 294 -25.42 -2.75 5.35
N VAL A 295 -24.39 -2.91 6.19
CA VAL A 295 -23.46 -1.84 6.58
C VAL A 295 -22.00 -2.08 6.14
N GLY A 296 -21.35 -1.05 5.62
CA GLY A 296 -19.90 -1.04 5.34
C GLY A 296 -19.45 -2.23 4.50
N GLY A 297 -18.37 -2.90 4.92
CA GLY A 297 -17.78 -4.06 4.26
C GLY A 297 -18.64 -5.33 4.30
N VAL A 298 -19.77 -5.37 5.01
CA VAL A 298 -20.72 -6.50 4.92
C VAL A 298 -21.25 -6.63 3.49
N LEU A 299 -21.48 -5.50 2.82
CA LEU A 299 -21.91 -5.43 1.42
C LEU A 299 -20.87 -5.95 0.43
N ASP A 300 -19.61 -6.06 0.85
CA ASP A 300 -18.55 -6.64 0.04
C ASP A 300 -18.49 -8.17 0.16
N VAL A 301 -19.10 -8.72 1.21
CA VAL A 301 -19.06 -10.14 1.56
C VAL A 301 -20.34 -10.88 1.18
N ILE A 302 -21.50 -10.26 1.39
CA ILE A 302 -22.83 -10.87 1.14
C ILE A 302 -23.46 -10.25 -0.11
N GLU A 303 -23.91 -11.11 -1.01
CA GLU A 303 -24.85 -10.80 -2.08
C GLU A 303 -26.26 -11.22 -1.62
N ASP A 304 -27.14 -10.23 -1.41
CA ASP A 304 -28.45 -10.45 -0.78
C ASP A 304 -29.32 -11.47 -1.53
N GLY A 305 -29.91 -12.39 -0.78
CA GLY A 305 -30.75 -13.46 -1.30
C GLY A 305 -29.99 -14.63 -1.95
N LYS A 306 -28.67 -14.50 -2.14
CA LYS A 306 -27.84 -15.51 -2.81
C LYS A 306 -26.97 -16.30 -1.84
N ASP A 307 -26.08 -15.63 -1.12
CA ASP A 307 -25.18 -16.27 -0.13
C ASP A 307 -25.43 -15.80 1.31
N GLY A 308 -26.30 -14.83 1.50
CA GLY A 308 -26.83 -14.42 2.80
C GLY A 308 -28.07 -13.56 2.64
N ILE A 309 -28.69 -13.17 3.75
CA ILE A 309 -29.80 -12.23 3.77
C ILE A 309 -29.35 -10.93 4.41
N LEU A 310 -29.59 -9.81 3.73
CA LEU A 310 -29.32 -8.48 4.22
C LEU A 310 -30.58 -7.80 4.72
N VAL A 311 -30.47 -7.10 5.85
CA VAL A 311 -31.54 -6.27 6.42
C VAL A 311 -31.03 -4.87 6.76
N PRO A 312 -31.89 -3.84 6.83
CA PRO A 312 -31.50 -2.53 7.31
C PRO A 312 -31.01 -2.58 8.77
N PRO A 313 -30.00 -1.76 9.16
CA PRO A 313 -29.59 -1.64 10.54
C PRO A 313 -30.69 -1.01 11.39
N GLN A 314 -30.74 -1.37 12.67
CA GLN A 314 -31.68 -0.81 13.64
C GLN A 314 -33.17 -1.15 13.42
N GLU A 315 -33.47 -2.14 12.57
CA GLU A 315 -34.82 -2.60 12.28
C GLU A 315 -35.09 -4.02 12.82
N PRO A 316 -35.53 -4.18 14.09
CA PRO A 316 -35.78 -5.49 14.69
C PRO A 316 -36.85 -6.33 13.97
N ARG A 317 -37.84 -5.68 13.34
CA ARG A 317 -38.93 -6.38 12.62
C ARG A 317 -38.40 -7.10 11.40
N GLU A 318 -37.73 -6.37 10.51
CA GLU A 318 -37.12 -6.93 9.30
C GLU A 318 -36.09 -8.02 9.65
N MET A 319 -35.31 -7.81 10.72
CA MET A 319 -34.40 -8.83 11.22
C MET A 319 -35.12 -10.10 11.69
N ALA A 320 -36.25 -9.98 12.41
CA ALA A 320 -37.04 -11.13 12.84
C ALA A 320 -37.64 -11.88 11.66
N GLU A 321 -38.18 -11.16 10.67
CA GLU A 321 -38.73 -11.73 9.44
C GLU A 321 -37.66 -12.49 8.65
N ALA A 322 -36.47 -11.92 8.50
CA ALA A 322 -35.33 -12.58 7.86
C ALA A 322 -34.90 -13.84 8.60
N ILE A 323 -34.78 -13.79 9.94
CA ILE A 323 -34.46 -14.96 10.78
C ILE A 323 -35.50 -16.08 10.56
N LEU A 324 -36.78 -15.75 10.66
CA LEU A 324 -37.87 -16.72 10.48
C LEU A 324 -37.90 -17.28 9.05
N ARG A 325 -37.68 -16.44 8.04
CA ARG A 325 -37.62 -16.83 6.64
C ARG A 325 -36.53 -17.86 6.38
N VAL A 326 -35.33 -17.66 6.94
CA VAL A 326 -34.21 -18.60 6.78
C VAL A 326 -34.43 -19.89 7.57
N LEU A 327 -34.91 -19.80 8.80
CA LEU A 327 -35.08 -20.98 9.66
C LEU A 327 -36.25 -21.89 9.24
N LYS A 328 -37.32 -21.32 8.65
CA LYS A 328 -38.51 -22.08 8.23
C LYS A 328 -38.46 -22.63 6.81
N ASN A 329 -37.54 -22.15 5.97
CA ASN A 329 -37.46 -22.53 4.57
C ASN A 329 -36.17 -23.28 4.27
N ASP A 330 -36.23 -24.62 4.32
CA ASP A 330 -35.08 -25.49 4.05
C ASP A 330 -34.50 -25.26 2.65
N LYS A 331 -35.35 -25.10 1.62
CA LYS A 331 -34.88 -24.85 0.25
C LYS A 331 -34.03 -23.58 0.16
N LEU A 332 -34.51 -22.49 0.78
CA LEU A 332 -33.76 -21.24 0.86
C LEU A 332 -32.47 -21.43 1.64
N ARG A 333 -32.53 -22.04 2.83
CA ARG A 333 -31.36 -22.28 3.67
C ARG A 333 -30.27 -23.06 2.93
N PHE A 334 -30.66 -24.11 2.21
CA PHE A 334 -29.71 -24.96 1.48
C PHE A 334 -29.07 -24.21 0.32
N SER A 335 -29.88 -23.42 -0.41
CA SER A 335 -29.38 -22.53 -1.47
C SER A 335 -28.36 -21.53 -0.93
N LEU A 336 -28.68 -20.84 0.18
CA LEU A 336 -27.80 -19.85 0.80
C LEU A 336 -26.48 -20.49 1.23
N VAL A 337 -26.53 -21.63 1.93
CA VAL A 337 -25.32 -22.33 2.42
C VAL A 337 -24.42 -22.78 1.28
N LYS A 338 -25.00 -23.32 0.20
CA LYS A 338 -24.25 -23.77 -0.97
C LYS A 338 -23.52 -22.61 -1.66
N GLU A 339 -24.22 -21.51 -1.93
CA GLU A 339 -23.61 -20.34 -2.57
C GLU A 339 -22.59 -19.67 -1.62
N ALA A 340 -22.88 -19.56 -0.33
CA ALA A 340 -21.95 -19.08 0.69
C ALA A 340 -20.64 -19.86 0.72
N ARG A 341 -20.71 -21.20 0.68
CA ARG A 341 -19.52 -22.05 0.65
C ARG A 341 -18.69 -21.79 -0.61
N LYS A 342 -19.34 -21.66 -1.76
CA LYS A 342 -18.68 -21.32 -3.03
C LYS A 342 -18.02 -19.94 -2.96
N THR A 343 -18.71 -18.94 -2.41
CA THR A 343 -18.15 -17.59 -2.17
C THR A 343 -16.91 -17.67 -1.28
N ALA A 344 -16.96 -18.41 -0.17
CA ALA A 344 -15.79 -18.58 0.71
C ALA A 344 -14.62 -19.29 0.02
N GLN A 345 -14.88 -20.32 -0.79
CA GLN A 345 -13.86 -21.08 -1.52
C GLN A 345 -13.15 -20.28 -2.61
N ILE A 346 -13.89 -19.44 -3.33
CA ILE A 346 -13.36 -18.73 -4.50
C ILE A 346 -12.79 -17.36 -4.10
N LYS A 347 -13.51 -16.61 -3.26
CA LYS A 347 -13.21 -15.19 -3.00
C LYS A 347 -12.51 -14.95 -1.66
N PHE A 348 -12.83 -15.75 -0.65
CA PHE A 348 -12.36 -15.53 0.72
C PHE A 348 -11.50 -16.68 1.25
N ASN A 349 -10.81 -17.39 0.37
CA ASN A 349 -9.87 -18.43 0.76
C ASN A 349 -8.58 -17.79 1.32
N LEU A 350 -8.07 -18.33 2.43
CA LEU A 350 -6.77 -17.94 3.00
C LEU A 350 -5.63 -18.04 1.97
N ASP A 351 -5.59 -19.10 1.17
CA ASP A 351 -4.50 -19.30 0.19
C ASP A 351 -4.50 -18.21 -0.87
N THR A 352 -5.66 -17.87 -1.42
CA THR A 352 -5.83 -16.76 -2.36
C THR A 352 -5.37 -15.43 -1.76
N MET A 353 -5.76 -15.13 -0.52
CA MET A 353 -5.30 -13.92 0.18
C MET A 353 -3.76 -13.90 0.35
N VAL A 354 -3.15 -15.04 0.66
CA VAL A 354 -1.70 -15.17 0.83
C VAL A 354 -0.98 -14.94 -0.50
N GLU A 355 -1.43 -15.57 -1.58
CA GLU A 355 -0.87 -15.43 -2.93
C GLU A 355 -0.96 -13.98 -3.42
N GLU A 356 -2.13 -13.33 -3.26
CA GLU A 356 -2.28 -11.92 -3.64
C GLU A 356 -1.36 -11.00 -2.81
N THR A 357 -1.21 -11.29 -1.50
CA THR A 357 -0.30 -10.54 -0.64
C THR A 357 1.16 -10.75 -1.04
N LEU A 358 1.53 -11.97 -1.42
CA LEU A 358 2.87 -12.30 -1.87
C LEU A 358 3.21 -11.57 -3.18
N ARG A 359 2.29 -11.52 -4.15
CA ARG A 359 2.45 -10.72 -5.37
C ARG A 359 2.71 -9.24 -5.07
N VAL A 360 2.04 -8.68 -4.06
CA VAL A 360 2.32 -7.29 -3.62
C VAL A 360 3.73 -7.17 -3.02
N TYR A 361 4.20 -8.15 -2.25
CA TYR A 361 5.57 -8.15 -1.75
C TYR A 361 6.60 -8.22 -2.88
N GLU A 362 6.42 -9.14 -3.82
CA GLU A 362 7.28 -9.31 -4.99
C GLU A 362 7.31 -8.04 -5.84
N GLU A 363 6.15 -7.47 -6.18
CA GLU A 363 6.05 -6.20 -6.92
C GLU A 363 6.79 -5.08 -6.17
N THR A 364 6.60 -5.00 -4.85
CA THR A 364 7.23 -3.98 -4.00
C THR A 364 8.75 -4.06 -4.06
N VAL A 365 9.30 -5.26 -3.98
CA VAL A 365 10.75 -5.53 -3.93
C VAL A 365 11.39 -5.38 -5.31
N THR A 366 10.76 -5.88 -6.36
CA THR A 366 11.34 -6.01 -7.71
C THR A 366 11.18 -4.76 -8.57
N VAL A 367 10.00 -4.11 -8.56
CA VAL A 367 9.69 -2.98 -9.45
C VAL A 367 10.15 -1.68 -8.80
N LYS A 368 11.39 -1.25 -9.05
CA LYS A 368 11.92 0.00 -8.47
C LYS A 368 11.27 1.25 -9.08
N ARG A 369 11.04 2.28 -8.28
CA ARG A 369 10.68 3.64 -8.72
C ARG A 369 11.90 4.53 -8.53
N ILE A 370 12.48 5.01 -9.64
CA ILE A 370 13.74 5.75 -9.65
C ILE A 370 13.46 7.18 -10.10
N LEU A 371 13.86 8.17 -9.31
CA LEU A 371 13.82 9.58 -9.70
C LEU A 371 15.21 10.08 -10.06
N VAL A 372 15.38 10.64 -11.24
CA VAL A 372 16.59 11.39 -11.62
C VAL A 372 16.30 12.88 -11.59
N ILE A 373 17.09 13.65 -10.85
CA ILE A 373 16.92 15.11 -10.74
C ILE A 373 17.94 15.81 -11.64
N LYS A 374 17.44 16.54 -12.65
CA LYS A 374 18.26 17.36 -13.56
C LYS A 374 17.51 18.62 -13.99
N ILE A 375 17.49 19.63 -13.11
CA ILE A 375 16.73 20.88 -13.27
C ILE A 375 17.59 21.99 -13.90
N SER A 376 18.49 21.63 -14.80
CA SER A 376 19.44 22.53 -15.44
C SER A 376 18.99 22.90 -16.85
N SER A 377 19.82 23.67 -17.55
CA SER A 377 19.58 24.06 -18.94
C SER A 377 19.48 22.82 -19.84
N ILE A 378 18.85 23.01 -21.01
CA ILE A 378 18.63 21.95 -22.01
C ILE A 378 19.92 21.16 -22.29
N GLY A 379 21.05 21.82 -22.52
CA GLY A 379 22.32 21.14 -22.80
C GLY A 379 22.77 20.20 -21.69
N ASP A 380 22.61 20.57 -20.42
CA ASP A 380 22.96 19.71 -19.29
C ASP A 380 22.03 18.49 -19.17
N VAL A 381 20.76 18.63 -19.58
CA VAL A 381 19.79 17.53 -19.63
C VAL A 381 20.13 16.56 -20.77
N ILE A 382 20.56 17.06 -21.94
CA ILE A 382 21.04 16.23 -23.05
C ILE A 382 22.23 15.38 -22.61
N LEU A 383 23.17 15.98 -21.86
CA LEU A 383 24.32 15.27 -21.31
C LEU A 383 23.93 14.17 -20.31
N ALA A 384 22.68 14.13 -19.81
CA ALA A 384 22.19 13.08 -18.93
C ALA A 384 21.51 11.91 -19.64
N ILE A 385 21.39 11.94 -20.97
CA ILE A 385 20.77 10.87 -21.75
C ILE A 385 21.48 9.51 -21.57
N PRO A 386 22.83 9.43 -21.61
CA PRO A 386 23.54 8.17 -21.33
C PRO A 386 23.21 7.58 -19.96
N SER A 387 22.98 8.44 -18.96
CA SER A 387 22.58 8.03 -17.61
C SER A 387 21.21 7.35 -17.61
N PHE A 388 20.23 7.89 -18.34
CA PHE A 388 18.88 7.29 -18.43
C PHE A 388 18.92 5.92 -19.11
N ARG A 389 19.70 5.79 -20.20
CA ARG A 389 19.90 4.52 -20.89
C ARG A 389 20.51 3.46 -19.98
N ALA A 390 21.62 3.78 -19.32
CA ALA A 390 22.29 2.86 -18.41
C ALA A 390 21.39 2.42 -17.24
N LEU A 391 20.54 3.33 -16.73
CA LEU A 391 19.55 2.99 -15.71
C LEU A 391 18.49 2.02 -16.24
N ARG A 392 17.97 2.23 -17.44
CA ARG A 392 17.00 1.31 -18.07
C ARG A 392 17.60 -0.07 -18.32
N GLU A 393 18.85 -0.13 -18.77
CA GLU A 393 19.57 -1.40 -18.98
C GLU A 393 19.76 -2.17 -17.66
N LYS A 394 20.15 -1.47 -16.58
CA LYS A 394 20.33 -2.09 -15.26
C LYS A 394 19.01 -2.50 -14.61
N PHE A 395 17.99 -1.67 -14.75
CA PHE A 395 16.69 -1.83 -14.12
C PHE A 395 15.57 -1.85 -15.19
N PRO A 396 15.47 -2.93 -15.99
CA PRO A 396 14.54 -2.99 -17.13
C PRO A 396 13.09 -2.79 -16.71
N ASN A 397 12.72 -3.33 -15.53
CA ASN A 397 11.37 -3.28 -14.99
C ASN A 397 11.12 -2.06 -14.07
N ALA A 398 12.10 -1.17 -13.86
CA ALA A 398 11.89 0.00 -13.02
C ALA A 398 11.00 1.04 -13.71
N LYS A 399 10.25 1.80 -12.92
CA LYS A 399 9.67 3.06 -13.37
C LYS A 399 10.66 4.18 -13.16
N ILE A 400 11.16 4.78 -14.24
CA ILE A 400 12.17 5.83 -14.26
C ILE A 400 11.48 7.17 -14.51
N TYR A 401 11.61 8.05 -13.53
CA TYR A 401 11.07 9.39 -13.51
C TYR A 401 12.22 10.39 -13.66
N VAL A 402 11.99 11.48 -14.39
CA VAL A 402 12.99 12.56 -14.48
C VAL A 402 12.36 13.89 -14.13
N LEU A 403 12.96 14.58 -13.16
CA LEU A 403 12.59 15.94 -12.78
C LEU A 403 13.45 16.96 -13.54
N VAL A 404 12.82 17.68 -14.47
CA VAL A 404 13.49 18.68 -15.33
C VAL A 404 12.83 20.06 -15.25
N GLY A 405 13.51 21.09 -15.73
CA GLY A 405 12.91 22.41 -15.91
C GLY A 405 11.90 22.43 -17.07
N LEU A 406 10.95 23.37 -17.04
CA LEU A 406 9.87 23.50 -18.05
C LEU A 406 10.39 23.48 -19.50
N LYS A 407 11.46 24.25 -19.78
CA LYS A 407 12.07 24.32 -21.12
C LYS A 407 12.71 23.02 -21.59
N SER A 408 13.15 22.18 -20.65
CA SER A 408 13.84 20.92 -20.96
C SER A 408 12.88 19.74 -21.11
N ARG A 409 11.59 19.89 -20.79
CA ARG A 409 10.57 18.83 -20.90
C ARG A 409 10.52 18.23 -22.31
N GLN A 410 10.44 19.08 -23.32
CA GLN A 410 10.28 18.66 -24.73
C GLN A 410 11.42 17.76 -25.23
N ILE A 411 12.61 17.92 -24.64
CA ILE A 411 13.82 17.16 -25.03
C ILE A 411 13.75 15.70 -24.55
N VAL A 412 13.12 15.46 -23.41
CA VAL A 412 13.13 14.14 -22.75
C VAL A 412 11.78 13.44 -22.73
N GLN A 413 10.70 14.13 -23.11
CA GLN A 413 9.35 13.54 -23.11
C GLN A 413 9.19 12.32 -24.04
N SER A 414 9.96 12.29 -25.14
CA SER A 414 9.97 11.20 -26.12
C SER A 414 11.11 10.20 -25.89
N CYS A 415 11.84 10.32 -24.77
CA CYS A 415 12.96 9.45 -24.46
C CYS A 415 12.44 8.05 -24.06
N PRO A 416 12.81 6.97 -24.78
CA PRO A 416 12.30 5.63 -24.54
C PRO A 416 12.80 4.99 -23.23
N TYR A 417 13.77 5.62 -22.57
CA TYR A 417 14.33 5.13 -21.31
C TYR A 417 13.59 5.67 -20.09
N ILE A 418 12.75 6.70 -20.26
CA ILE A 418 12.04 7.42 -19.20
C ILE A 418 10.55 7.08 -19.29
N ASP A 419 9.92 6.74 -18.17
CA ASP A 419 8.48 6.48 -18.11
C ASP A 419 7.69 7.77 -17.85
N GLU A 420 8.25 8.69 -17.06
CA GLU A 420 7.52 9.90 -16.66
C GLU A 420 8.44 11.12 -16.50
N VAL A 421 8.00 12.26 -17.02
CA VAL A 421 8.70 13.54 -16.92
C VAL A 421 7.94 14.47 -15.98
N ILE A 422 8.59 14.80 -14.85
CA ILE A 422 8.07 15.73 -13.85
C ILE A 422 8.68 17.11 -14.11
N VAL A 423 7.86 18.16 -14.07
CA VAL A 423 8.30 19.52 -14.40
C VAL A 423 8.47 20.37 -13.14
N PHE A 424 9.66 20.96 -13.00
CA PHE A 424 9.94 21.98 -12.00
C PHE A 424 9.96 23.37 -12.64
N ASP A 425 8.91 24.15 -12.39
CA ASP A 425 8.84 25.55 -12.85
C ASP A 425 9.45 26.50 -11.82
N ARG A 426 10.50 27.23 -12.22
CA ARG A 426 11.20 28.21 -11.35
C ARG A 426 10.47 29.56 -11.24
N ASN A 427 9.44 29.84 -12.04
CA ASN A 427 8.90 31.18 -12.19
C ASN A 427 7.48 31.38 -11.60
N LYS A 428 6.81 30.33 -11.13
CA LYS A 428 5.35 30.37 -10.86
C LYS A 428 4.84 30.77 -9.45
N GLU A 429 5.67 31.13 -8.45
CA GLU A 429 5.22 31.53 -7.07
C GLU A 429 6.40 31.81 -6.08
N GLY A 430 6.17 32.22 -4.83
CA GLY A 430 7.24 32.42 -3.82
C GLY A 430 8.12 31.17 -3.55
N SER A 431 9.43 31.36 -3.34
CA SER A 431 10.43 30.28 -3.46
C SER A 431 10.28 29.11 -2.46
N SER A 432 9.97 29.39 -1.19
CA SER A 432 9.91 28.37 -0.14
C SER A 432 8.65 27.49 -0.24
N PHE A 433 7.47 28.08 -0.43
CA PHE A 433 6.20 27.33 -0.53
C PHE A 433 6.17 26.40 -1.75
N ARG A 434 6.80 26.81 -2.86
CA ARG A 434 6.92 25.99 -4.06
C ARG A 434 7.71 24.71 -3.81
N LEU A 435 8.82 24.80 -3.08
CA LEU A 435 9.68 23.66 -2.80
C LEU A 435 8.93 22.57 -2.03
N PHE A 436 8.17 22.96 -1.00
CA PHE A 436 7.37 22.03 -0.22
C PHE A 436 6.23 21.41 -1.04
N ARG A 437 5.60 22.16 -1.93
CA ARG A 437 4.56 21.64 -2.83
C ARG A 437 5.12 20.56 -3.76
N VAL A 438 6.22 20.86 -4.43
CA VAL A 438 6.91 19.90 -5.31
C VAL A 438 7.39 18.69 -4.50
N ALA A 439 7.99 18.90 -3.33
CA ALA A 439 8.42 17.79 -2.48
C ALA A 439 7.26 16.90 -2.04
N LYS A 440 6.11 17.49 -1.70
CA LYS A 440 4.88 16.75 -1.36
C LYS A 440 4.38 15.92 -2.55
N GLU A 441 4.35 16.51 -3.74
CA GLU A 441 4.01 15.82 -4.98
C GLU A 441 4.98 14.66 -5.24
N LEU A 442 6.30 14.91 -5.23
CA LEU A 442 7.34 13.89 -5.38
C LEU A 442 7.20 12.77 -4.34
N SER A 443 6.89 13.10 -3.08
CA SER A 443 6.69 12.11 -2.01
C SER A 443 5.48 11.19 -2.22
N SER A 444 4.54 11.56 -3.10
CA SER A 444 3.36 10.75 -3.41
C SER A 444 3.70 9.54 -4.30
N TYR A 445 4.75 9.66 -5.13
CA TYR A 445 5.23 8.60 -6.03
C TYR A 445 6.00 7.49 -5.31
N LYS A 446 6.47 7.70 -4.07
CA LYS A 446 7.20 6.69 -3.28
C LYS A 446 8.41 6.10 -4.01
N PHE A 447 9.34 6.97 -4.38
CA PHE A 447 10.61 6.59 -4.99
C PHE A 447 11.42 5.69 -4.06
N ASP A 448 11.98 4.61 -4.60
CA ASP A 448 12.94 3.77 -3.90
C ASP A 448 14.33 4.40 -3.97
N ILE A 449 14.67 5.00 -5.12
CA ILE A 449 15.98 5.57 -5.43
C ILE A 449 15.80 6.99 -5.97
N VAL A 450 16.60 7.92 -5.47
CA VAL A 450 16.78 9.26 -6.06
C VAL A 450 18.23 9.43 -6.47
N ILE A 451 18.43 9.90 -7.70
CA ILE A 451 19.74 10.18 -8.29
C ILE A 451 19.80 11.69 -8.59
N ASP A 452 20.52 12.42 -7.75
CA ASP A 452 20.73 13.85 -7.90
C ASP A 452 21.94 14.15 -8.80
N LEU A 453 21.67 14.35 -10.09
CA LEU A 453 22.65 14.78 -11.09
C LEU A 453 22.75 16.31 -11.23
N GLN A 454 22.03 17.06 -10.38
CA GLN A 454 22.00 18.52 -10.40
C GLN A 454 23.02 19.15 -9.44
N ASN A 455 23.31 18.47 -8.33
CA ASN A 455 24.37 18.82 -7.38
C ASN A 455 24.24 20.23 -6.77
N ASN A 456 23.09 20.58 -6.19
CA ASN A 456 22.90 21.84 -5.47
C ASN A 456 21.98 21.73 -4.23
N LYS A 457 21.90 22.81 -3.44
CA LYS A 457 21.10 22.84 -2.19
C LYS A 457 19.62 22.47 -2.39
N ILE A 458 19.02 22.90 -3.50
CA ILE A 458 17.60 22.66 -3.79
C ILE A 458 17.37 21.20 -4.15
N SER A 459 18.21 20.62 -5.00
CA SER A 459 18.08 19.23 -5.44
C SER A 459 18.35 18.24 -4.29
N HIS A 460 19.32 18.52 -3.42
CA HIS A 460 19.54 17.71 -2.21
C HIS A 460 18.35 17.78 -1.24
N LEU A 461 17.76 18.97 -1.07
CA LEU A 461 16.60 19.16 -0.22
C LEU A 461 15.35 18.46 -0.79
N LEU A 462 15.12 18.54 -2.11
CA LEU A 462 14.05 17.77 -2.78
C LEU A 462 14.26 16.27 -2.62
N SER A 463 15.50 15.80 -2.82
CA SER A 463 15.86 14.39 -2.65
C SER A 463 15.49 13.88 -1.26
N PHE A 464 15.74 14.68 -0.22
CA PHE A 464 15.38 14.33 1.16
C PHE A 464 13.87 14.41 1.43
N LEU A 465 13.23 15.52 1.05
CA LEU A 465 11.82 15.77 1.37
C LEU A 465 10.85 14.87 0.59
N CYS A 466 11.28 14.28 -0.54
CA CYS A 466 10.48 13.27 -1.23
C CYS A 466 10.46 11.89 -0.52
N TRP A 467 11.21 11.74 0.58
CA TRP A 467 11.24 10.53 1.41
C TRP A 467 11.70 9.27 0.67
N ALA A 468 12.63 9.40 -0.28
CA ALA A 468 13.25 8.25 -0.93
C ALA A 468 14.31 7.62 -0.01
N PRO A 469 14.29 6.31 0.27
CA PRO A 469 15.26 5.69 1.17
C PRO A 469 16.70 5.83 0.69
N SER A 470 16.98 5.56 -0.59
CA SER A 470 18.33 5.67 -1.17
C SER A 470 18.46 6.95 -2.01
N ARG A 471 19.42 7.81 -1.66
CA ARG A 471 19.63 9.13 -2.26
C ARG A 471 21.10 9.30 -2.63
N TYR A 472 21.34 9.29 -3.94
CA TYR A 472 22.65 9.36 -4.56
C TYR A 472 22.95 10.77 -5.07
N GLY A 473 24.20 11.21 -4.93
CA GLY A 473 24.63 12.47 -5.53
C GLY A 473 26.06 12.85 -5.13
N PHE A 474 26.43 14.09 -5.43
CA PHE A 474 27.75 14.61 -5.09
C PHE A 474 27.80 15.26 -3.72
N ASP A 475 28.91 15.08 -3.02
CA ASP A 475 29.27 15.88 -1.86
C ASP A 475 29.96 17.17 -2.29
N ASN A 476 29.18 18.23 -2.40
CA ASN A 476 29.62 19.59 -2.72
C ASN A 476 29.80 20.47 -1.45
N GLY A 477 29.75 19.87 -0.25
CA GLY A 477 29.80 20.58 1.03
C GLY A 477 28.55 21.42 1.37
N LYS A 478 27.49 21.38 0.56
CA LYS A 478 26.28 22.21 0.71
C LYS A 478 25.04 21.33 0.85
N PHE A 479 24.66 20.99 2.09
CA PHE A 479 23.53 20.09 2.39
C PHE A 479 23.68 18.68 1.82
N SER A 480 24.91 18.26 1.49
CA SER A 480 25.20 16.91 1.04
C SER A 480 24.87 15.85 2.10
N PHE A 481 24.85 16.18 3.40
CA PHE A 481 24.43 15.27 4.48
C PHE A 481 22.99 14.73 4.33
N LEU A 482 22.17 15.36 3.49
CA LEU A 482 20.84 14.88 3.14
C LEU A 482 20.87 13.66 2.21
N LEU A 483 21.99 13.43 1.51
CA LEU A 483 22.28 12.24 0.71
C LEU A 483 22.98 11.18 1.58
N ASN A 484 22.55 9.93 1.47
CA ASN A 484 23.23 8.80 2.14
C ASN A 484 24.30 8.13 1.26
N HIS A 485 24.22 8.26 -0.07
CA HIS A 485 25.21 7.73 -1.01
C HIS A 485 25.89 8.88 -1.77
N ARG A 486 27.18 9.09 -1.53
CA ARG A 486 27.87 10.33 -1.94
C ARG A 486 29.19 10.08 -2.64
N VAL A 487 29.40 10.79 -3.76
CA VAL A 487 30.71 10.93 -4.41
C VAL A 487 31.37 12.22 -3.94
N ARG A 488 32.62 12.18 -3.47
CA ARG A 488 33.37 13.42 -3.18
C ARG A 488 33.63 14.19 -4.48
N PHE A 489 33.20 15.44 -4.52
CA PHE A 489 33.37 16.30 -5.69
C PHE A 489 34.81 16.86 -5.84
N ILE A 490 35.51 17.02 -4.72
CA ILE A 490 36.87 17.58 -4.67
C ILE A 490 37.89 16.56 -5.19
N GLY A 491 38.76 16.98 -6.12
CA GLY A 491 39.90 16.18 -6.60
C GLY A 491 39.64 15.39 -7.89
N LEU A 492 38.49 15.57 -8.54
CA LEU A 492 38.14 14.83 -9.76
C LEU A 492 38.93 15.25 -11.02
N GLY A 493 39.60 16.41 -11.02
CA GLY A 493 40.28 16.92 -12.22
C GLY A 493 39.30 17.34 -13.33
N VAL A 494 39.81 17.57 -14.56
CA VAL A 494 38.97 17.89 -15.73
C VAL A 494 38.42 16.58 -16.29
N ILE A 495 37.15 16.30 -16.03
CA ILE A 495 36.44 15.11 -16.50
C ILE A 495 35.36 15.53 -17.51
N ASN A 496 35.09 14.69 -18.51
CA ASN A 496 33.99 14.91 -19.44
C ASN A 496 32.64 15.05 -18.67
N PRO A 497 31.74 15.98 -19.04
CA PRO A 497 30.45 16.16 -18.35
C PRO A 497 29.56 14.90 -18.24
N VAL A 498 29.67 13.95 -19.17
CA VAL A 498 28.95 12.67 -19.11
C VAL A 498 29.65 11.70 -18.16
N GLU A 499 30.98 11.59 -18.24
CA GLU A 499 31.80 10.81 -17.29
C GLU A 499 31.67 11.32 -15.85
N HIS A 500 31.41 12.62 -15.67
CA HIS A 500 31.10 13.15 -14.35
C HIS A 500 29.87 12.45 -13.77
N GLN A 501 28.82 12.24 -14.56
CA GLN A 501 27.59 11.58 -14.08
C GLN A 501 27.79 10.09 -13.79
N SER A 502 28.69 9.42 -14.53
CA SER A 502 29.01 8.02 -14.29
C SER A 502 29.58 7.79 -12.89
N LYS A 503 30.18 8.80 -12.24
CA LYS A 503 30.65 8.68 -10.84
C LYS A 503 29.51 8.45 -9.86
N VAL A 504 28.38 9.14 -10.02
CA VAL A 504 27.21 8.97 -9.13
C VAL A 504 26.55 7.62 -9.41
N LEU A 505 26.39 7.27 -10.68
CA LEU A 505 25.83 5.99 -11.10
C LEU A 505 26.70 4.80 -10.69
N GLY A 506 28.01 4.96 -10.67
CA GLY A 506 28.96 3.92 -10.25
C GLY A 506 28.74 3.47 -8.80
N ILE A 507 28.34 4.37 -7.89
CA ILE A 507 27.98 3.97 -6.50
C ILE A 507 26.72 3.10 -6.47
N LEU A 508 25.80 3.31 -7.43
CA LEU A 508 24.62 2.48 -7.62
C LEU A 508 24.92 1.17 -8.38
N GLY A 509 26.17 0.95 -8.82
CA GLY A 509 26.56 -0.20 -9.63
C GLY A 509 25.98 -0.15 -11.06
N VAL A 510 25.83 1.07 -11.59
CA VAL A 510 25.36 1.37 -12.96
C VAL A 510 26.52 1.99 -13.74
N ASP A 511 26.93 1.31 -14.81
CA ASP A 511 28.02 1.75 -15.68
C ASP A 511 27.46 2.30 -17.00
N ILE A 512 27.96 3.47 -17.43
CA ILE A 512 27.63 4.03 -18.75
C ILE A 512 28.57 3.40 -19.77
N LYS A 513 28.02 2.55 -20.65
CA LYS A 513 28.77 1.92 -21.75
C LYS A 513 28.71 2.72 -23.05
N ASP A 514 27.60 3.40 -23.30
CA ASP A 514 27.36 4.19 -24.50
C ASP A 514 27.12 5.66 -24.14
N TYR A 515 28.01 6.53 -24.60
CA TYR A 515 28.03 7.97 -24.32
C TYR A 515 27.24 8.79 -25.34
N SER A 516 26.53 8.17 -26.28
CA SER A 516 25.81 8.85 -27.36
C SER A 516 24.63 9.70 -26.86
N LEU A 517 24.61 10.95 -27.33
CA LEU A 517 23.62 11.98 -26.99
C LEU A 517 22.45 11.99 -27.99
N LYS A 518 21.77 10.85 -28.14
CA LYS A 518 20.64 10.70 -29.08
C LYS A 518 19.41 11.45 -28.59
N LEU A 519 18.70 12.13 -29.50
CA LEU A 519 17.42 12.78 -29.26
C LEU A 519 16.30 12.06 -30.03
N TRP A 520 15.05 12.35 -29.66
CA TRP A 520 13.85 11.72 -30.23
C TRP A 520 12.85 12.79 -30.68
N PRO A 521 13.19 13.58 -31.72
CA PRO A 521 12.23 14.50 -32.33
C PRO A 521 11.03 13.75 -32.91
N THR A 522 9.87 14.38 -32.84
CA THR A 522 8.60 13.89 -33.37
C THR A 522 8.44 14.26 -34.85
N GLU A 523 7.50 13.64 -35.55
CA GLU A 523 7.15 14.04 -36.92
C GLU A 523 6.73 15.52 -37.01
N SER A 524 6.02 16.03 -35.99
CA SER A 524 5.69 17.46 -35.91
C SER A 524 6.90 18.35 -35.77
N ASP A 525 7.96 17.90 -35.09
CA ASP A 525 9.21 18.68 -34.97
C ASP A 525 9.91 18.77 -36.33
N PHE A 526 9.96 17.66 -37.08
CA PHE A 526 10.50 17.67 -38.45
C PHE A 526 9.68 18.56 -39.38
N LYS A 527 8.35 18.46 -39.34
CA LYS A 527 7.46 19.31 -40.14
C LYS A 527 7.66 20.80 -39.82
N TYR A 528 7.75 21.16 -38.54
CA TYR A 528 8.03 22.53 -38.13
C TYR A 528 9.36 23.02 -38.70
N ILE A 529 10.43 22.21 -38.62
CA ILE A 529 11.73 22.58 -39.19
C ILE A 529 11.64 22.74 -40.70
N ASP A 530 11.00 21.81 -41.42
CA ASP A 530 10.83 21.91 -42.87
C ASP A 530 10.06 23.18 -43.27
N GLU A 531 9.00 23.53 -42.54
CA GLU A 531 8.25 24.77 -42.76
C GLU A 531 9.13 26.01 -42.52
N GLN A 532 9.90 26.04 -41.42
CA GLN A 532 10.81 27.15 -41.12
C GLN A 532 11.91 27.30 -42.18
N LEU A 533 12.55 26.20 -42.59
CA LEU A 533 13.59 26.23 -43.61
C LEU A 533 13.02 26.63 -44.98
N SER A 534 11.84 26.14 -45.33
CA SER A 534 11.16 26.50 -46.58
C SER A 534 10.78 27.99 -46.61
N MET A 535 10.33 28.56 -45.49
CA MET A 535 10.05 30.00 -45.37
C MET A 535 11.29 30.87 -45.59
N GLU A 536 12.47 30.36 -45.23
CA GLU A 536 13.77 31.02 -45.44
C GLU A 536 14.44 30.58 -46.76
N TRP A 537 13.69 29.90 -47.65
CA TRP A 537 14.14 29.50 -48.99
C TRP A 537 15.35 28.56 -48.96
N VAL A 538 15.49 27.81 -47.87
CA VAL A 538 16.55 26.83 -47.67
C VAL A 538 16.06 25.46 -48.14
N SER A 539 16.76 24.87 -49.11
CA SER A 539 16.45 23.51 -49.58
C SER A 539 17.05 22.45 -48.65
N ARG A 540 16.46 21.25 -48.62
CA ARG A 540 16.98 20.12 -47.82
C ARG A 540 18.38 19.64 -48.26
N GLU A 541 18.77 19.94 -49.49
CA GLU A 541 20.08 19.54 -50.05
C GLU A 541 21.16 20.59 -49.79
N GLN A 542 20.76 21.79 -49.32
CA GLN A 542 21.71 22.85 -49.03
C GLN A 542 22.46 22.54 -47.72
N PRO A 543 23.80 22.58 -47.71
CA PRO A 543 24.55 22.47 -46.46
C PRO A 543 24.24 23.69 -45.58
N LEU A 544 23.83 23.43 -44.34
CA LEU A 544 23.53 24.46 -43.34
C LEU A 544 24.57 24.43 -42.24
N VAL A 545 25.10 25.60 -41.90
CA VAL A 545 26.03 25.75 -40.78
C VAL A 545 25.37 26.56 -39.67
N GLY A 546 25.00 25.88 -38.59
CA GLY A 546 24.49 26.53 -37.38
C GLY A 546 25.62 27.06 -36.51
N ILE A 547 25.73 28.39 -36.36
CA ILE A 547 26.73 29.03 -35.50
C ILE A 547 26.06 29.54 -34.22
N ASN A 548 26.46 28.99 -33.06
CA ASN A 548 26.03 29.51 -31.76
C ASN A 548 27.04 30.55 -31.24
N LEU A 549 26.77 31.82 -31.52
CA LEU A 549 27.66 32.95 -31.20
C LEU A 549 27.77 33.28 -29.70
N SER A 550 26.90 32.72 -28.84
CA SER A 550 26.94 33.03 -27.41
C SER A 550 26.28 31.94 -26.56
N SER A 551 27.11 31.28 -25.75
CA SER A 551 26.67 30.24 -24.81
C SER A 551 26.16 30.79 -23.47
N SER A 552 26.51 32.05 -23.10
CA SER A 552 25.93 32.79 -21.98
C SER A 552 26.54 34.19 -21.78
N ALA A 553 25.73 35.18 -21.39
CA ALA A 553 26.19 36.45 -20.82
C ALA A 553 27.11 36.25 -19.59
N LYS A 554 26.87 35.19 -18.81
CA LYS A 554 27.48 34.94 -17.49
C LYS A 554 28.74 34.07 -17.52
N TRP A 555 28.98 33.34 -18.60
CA TRP A 555 30.04 32.33 -18.69
C TRP A 555 30.95 32.61 -19.88
N GLN A 556 31.84 33.61 -19.74
CA GLN A 556 32.76 34.01 -20.81
C GLN A 556 33.67 32.85 -21.25
N THR A 557 34.04 31.95 -20.34
CA THR A 557 34.85 30.75 -20.63
C THR A 557 34.17 29.74 -21.56
N LYS A 558 32.86 29.85 -21.77
CA LYS A 558 32.11 29.00 -22.71
C LYS A 558 31.95 29.67 -24.08
N ARG A 559 32.51 30.86 -24.29
CA ARG A 559 32.44 31.56 -25.57
C ARG A 559 33.68 31.25 -26.37
N TRP A 560 33.49 31.02 -27.66
CA TRP A 560 34.61 31.01 -28.57
C TRP A 560 35.09 32.46 -28.76
N PRO A 561 36.41 32.71 -28.83
CA PRO A 561 36.93 34.04 -29.16
C PRO A 561 36.34 34.58 -30.45
N LEU A 562 36.14 35.90 -30.53
CA LEU A 562 35.53 36.55 -31.69
C LEU A 562 36.37 36.33 -32.95
N GLU A 563 37.69 36.35 -32.79
CA GLU A 563 38.67 36.15 -33.87
C GLU A 563 38.49 34.78 -34.53
N ASN A 564 38.15 33.76 -33.74
CA ASN A 564 37.92 32.43 -34.26
C ASN A 564 36.60 32.34 -35.03
N PHE A 565 35.56 33.06 -34.60
CA PHE A 565 34.32 33.16 -35.37
C PHE A 565 34.57 33.85 -36.70
N ILE A 566 35.34 34.95 -36.73
CA ILE A 566 35.70 35.66 -37.97
C ILE A 566 36.43 34.72 -38.92
N HIS A 567 37.44 33.99 -38.43
CA HIS A 567 38.17 33.02 -39.24
C HIS A 567 37.27 31.90 -39.78
N LEU A 568 36.34 31.39 -38.96
CA LEU A 568 35.37 30.38 -39.39
C LEU A 568 34.44 30.93 -40.48
N THR A 569 33.88 32.13 -40.28
CA THR A 569 32.98 32.74 -41.27
C THR A 569 33.68 33.04 -42.58
N ASP A 570 34.94 33.50 -42.53
CA ASP A 570 35.75 33.73 -43.73
C ASP A 570 36.04 32.41 -44.47
N SER A 571 36.27 31.32 -43.73
CA SER A 571 36.48 29.99 -44.31
C SER A 571 35.22 29.46 -44.98
N LEU A 572 34.06 29.55 -44.30
CA LEU A 572 32.78 29.09 -44.84
C LEU A 572 32.36 29.88 -46.09
N ALA A 573 32.60 31.20 -46.09
CA ALA A 573 32.34 32.06 -47.23
C ALA A 573 33.21 31.70 -48.45
N LYS A 574 34.50 31.36 -48.23
CA LYS A 574 35.39 30.88 -49.31
C LYS A 574 34.90 29.57 -49.93
N ASP A 575 34.30 28.69 -49.12
CA ASP A 575 33.74 27.41 -49.57
C ASP A 575 32.31 27.54 -50.13
N ASN A 576 31.81 28.78 -50.27
CA ASN A 576 30.46 29.09 -50.75
C ASN A 576 29.34 28.44 -49.92
N ILE A 577 29.60 28.23 -48.62
CA ILE A 577 28.64 27.70 -47.65
C ILE A 577 27.99 28.90 -46.94
N ARG A 578 26.65 29.00 -47.06
CA ARG A 578 25.85 30.08 -46.47
C ARG A 578 25.48 29.83 -45.02
#